data_AF-A0A7S3C5Y2-F1
#
_entry.id   AF-A0A7S3C5Y2-F1
#
_cell.length_a   1.000
_cell.length_b   1.000
_cell.length_c   1.000
_cell.angle_alpha   90.00
_cell.angle_beta   90.00
_cell.angle_gamma   90.00
#
_symmetry.space_group_name_H-M   'P 1'
#
loop_
_entity.id
_entity.type
_entity.pdbx_description
1 polymer ?
#
loop_
_entity_poly.entity_id
_entity_poly.type
_entity_poly.pdbx_seq_one_letter_code
_entity_poly.pdbx_strand_id
1 'polypeptide(L)'
;MAQALTTDREEVLALLLGDFGGGAEGEPGKVARVWAIAPQRRAERREDRVEVDAPSLADAAARAEALGCRVVGWFHSHPRITVQPSWQDVATQQLYQSMEPAF
;
A
#
# COMPACT_ATOMS: atom_id res chain seq x y z
N MET A 1 16.26 -2.67 5.97
CA MET A 1 16.02 -4.05 5.49
C MET A 1 15.07 -3.98 4.32
N ALA A 2 15.35 -4.66 3.20
CA ALA A 2 14.51 -4.61 2.00
C ALA A 2 13.39 -5.65 2.10
N GLN A 3 12.13 -5.20 2.29
CA GLN A 3 11.00 -6.08 2.60
C GLN A 3 10.69 -7.09 1.48
N ALA A 4 10.73 -6.67 0.21
CA ALA A 4 10.46 -7.55 -0.93
C ALA A 4 11.43 -8.74 -1.05
N LEU A 5 12.58 -8.69 -0.39
CA LEU A 5 13.63 -9.71 -0.45
C LEU A 5 13.65 -10.62 0.79
N THR A 6 12.66 -10.50 1.69
CA THR A 6 12.65 -11.32 2.91
C THR A 6 12.20 -12.75 2.69
N THR A 7 11.53 -13.05 1.57
CA THR A 7 11.07 -14.38 1.19
C THR A 7 10.87 -14.45 -0.32
N ASP A 8 11.09 -15.62 -0.91
CA ASP A 8 10.81 -15.93 -2.32
C ASP A 8 9.68 -16.96 -2.47
N ARG A 9 9.00 -17.29 -1.35
CA ARG A 9 7.95 -18.33 -1.27
C ARG A 9 6.55 -17.76 -1.22
N GLU A 10 6.40 -16.52 -0.78
CA GLU A 10 5.10 -15.88 -0.59
C GLU A 10 5.23 -14.38 -0.85
N GLU A 11 4.13 -13.76 -1.28
CA GLU A 11 4.06 -12.33 -1.46
C GLU A 11 4.05 -11.60 -0.11
N VAL A 12 4.86 -10.56 0.02
CA VAL A 12 4.83 -9.64 1.17
C VAL A 12 4.02 -8.39 0.84
N LEU A 13 3.46 -7.72 1.86
CA LEU A 13 2.60 -6.53 1.72
C LEU A 13 3.05 -5.42 2.67
N ALA A 14 2.98 -4.17 2.21
CA ALA A 14 3.21 -2.99 3.03
C ALA A 14 2.28 -1.84 2.62
N LEU A 15 1.90 -1.02 3.59
CA LEU A 15 1.29 0.28 3.34
C LEU A 15 2.38 1.35 3.21
N LEU A 16 2.17 2.30 2.31
CA LEU A 16 3.09 3.40 2.01
C LEU A 16 2.64 4.63 2.78
N LEU A 17 3.56 5.25 3.54
CA LEU A 17 3.28 6.41 4.37
C LEU A 17 3.98 7.66 3.81
N GLY A 18 3.25 8.77 3.77
CA GLY A 18 3.78 10.04 3.31
C GLY A 18 2.72 11.11 3.04
N ASP A 19 2.93 11.93 2.01
CA ASP A 19 2.09 13.06 1.64
C ASP A 19 1.83 13.13 0.13
N PHE A 20 0.82 13.91 -0.24
CA PHE A 20 0.60 14.29 -1.65
C PHE A 20 0.96 15.76 -1.80
N GLY A 21 1.75 16.11 -2.80
CA GLY A 21 2.07 17.50 -3.14
C GLY A 21 2.15 17.74 -4.64
N GLY A 22 2.62 18.93 -5.02
CA GLY A 22 2.76 19.32 -6.43
C GLY A 22 1.43 19.65 -7.14
N GLY A 23 0.34 19.79 -6.39
CA GLY A 23 -0.89 20.43 -6.87
C GLY A 23 -0.76 21.96 -6.85
N ALA A 24 -1.50 22.65 -7.71
CA ALA A 24 -1.70 24.08 -7.55
C ALA A 24 -2.55 24.35 -6.28
N GLU A 25 -2.55 25.59 -5.80
CA GLU A 25 -3.37 25.95 -4.64
C GLU A 25 -4.85 25.65 -4.92
N GLY A 26 -5.47 24.82 -4.06
CA GLY A 26 -6.84 24.34 -4.24
C GLY A 26 -7.01 23.06 -5.08
N GLU A 27 -5.93 22.51 -5.66
CA GLU A 27 -5.96 21.23 -6.40
C GLU A 27 -5.39 20.08 -5.55
N PRO A 28 -5.89 18.85 -5.75
CA PRO A 28 -5.30 17.67 -5.12
C PRO A 28 -3.83 17.50 -5.56
N GLY A 29 -2.99 17.05 -4.62
CA GLY A 29 -1.58 16.79 -4.90
C GLY A 29 -1.41 15.68 -5.94
N LYS A 30 -0.64 15.96 -7.00
CA LYS A 30 -0.41 15.02 -8.11
C LYS A 30 0.79 14.09 -7.89
N VAL A 31 1.57 14.34 -6.84
CA VAL A 31 2.80 13.62 -6.53
C VAL A 31 2.68 13.02 -5.14
N ALA A 32 2.63 11.69 -5.06
CA ALA A 32 2.79 10.96 -3.81
C ALA A 32 4.28 10.92 -3.43
N ARG A 33 4.63 11.49 -2.28
CA ARG A 33 5.96 11.32 -1.69
C ARG A 33 5.86 10.25 -0.63
N VAL A 34 6.68 9.21 -0.74
CA VAL A 34 6.72 8.08 0.19
C VAL A 34 8.00 8.14 1.01
N TRP A 35 7.89 8.19 2.33
CA TRP A 35 9.03 8.41 3.23
C TRP A 35 9.12 7.34 4.31
N ALA A 36 8.04 6.60 4.56
CA ALA A 36 8.06 5.41 5.39
C ALA A 36 7.13 4.32 4.84
N ILE A 37 7.29 3.10 5.36
CA ILE A 37 6.43 1.97 5.06
C ILE A 37 5.95 1.34 6.37
N ALA A 38 4.74 0.81 6.36
CA ALA A 38 4.19 -0.02 7.43
C ALA A 38 4.02 -1.45 6.91
N PRO A 39 4.96 -2.37 7.22
CA PRO A 39 4.86 -3.77 6.83
C PRO A 39 3.60 -4.41 7.41
N GLN A 40 2.82 -5.09 6.58
CA GLN A 40 1.58 -5.76 6.99
C GLN A 40 1.86 -7.25 7.22
N ARG A 41 1.32 -7.80 8.31
CA ARG A 41 1.34 -9.26 8.53
C ARG A 41 0.13 -9.86 7.84
N ARG A 42 0.32 -10.80 6.90
CA ARG A 42 -0.79 -11.55 6.31
C ARG A 42 -1.47 -12.40 7.38
N ALA A 43 -2.74 -12.12 7.67
CA ALA A 43 -3.56 -12.93 8.54
C ALA A 43 -4.03 -14.23 7.84
N GLU A 44 -4.22 -14.21 6.52
CA GLU A 44 -4.67 -15.36 5.73
C GLU A 44 -3.67 -15.74 4.62
N ARG A 45 -3.26 -17.02 4.59
CA ARG A 45 -2.30 -17.61 3.65
C ARG A 45 -3.02 -18.26 2.47
N ARG A 46 -3.73 -17.46 1.67
CA ARG A 46 -4.21 -17.90 0.34
C ARG A 46 -3.31 -17.32 -0.74
N GLU A 47 -2.95 -18.16 -1.71
CA GLU A 47 -1.98 -17.83 -2.77
C GLU A 47 -2.38 -16.59 -3.58
N ASP A 48 -3.67 -16.34 -3.82
CA ASP A 48 -4.12 -15.30 -4.77
C ASP A 48 -4.86 -14.10 -4.13
N ARG A 49 -4.69 -13.85 -2.82
CA ARG A 49 -5.41 -12.77 -2.13
C ARG A 49 -4.49 -11.93 -1.25
N VAL A 50 -4.04 -10.79 -1.78
CA VAL A 50 -3.31 -9.77 -1.02
C VAL A 50 -4.29 -8.68 -0.61
N GLU A 51 -4.83 -8.78 0.60
CA GLU A 51 -5.67 -7.72 1.16
C GLU A 51 -5.09 -7.25 2.49
N VAL A 52 -5.16 -5.94 2.71
CA VAL A 52 -4.96 -5.37 4.04
C VAL A 52 -6.28 -5.49 4.78
N ASP A 53 -6.30 -6.14 5.95
CA ASP A 53 -7.50 -6.18 6.77
C ASP A 53 -7.79 -4.81 7.42
N ALA A 54 -9.06 -4.54 7.71
CA ALA A 54 -9.47 -3.25 8.26
C ALA A 54 -8.72 -2.86 9.56
N PRO A 55 -8.43 -3.80 10.50
CA PRO A 55 -7.63 -3.50 11.67
C PRO A 55 -6.20 -3.05 11.36
N SER A 56 -5.50 -3.72 10.43
CA SER A 56 -4.12 -3.33 10.12
C SER A 56 -4.06 -2.02 9.33
N LEU A 57 -5.07 -1.74 8.50
CA LEU A 57 -5.23 -0.43 7.86
C LEU A 57 -5.42 0.68 8.91
N ALA A 58 -6.25 0.45 9.92
CA ALA A 58 -6.47 1.41 11.00
C ALA A 58 -5.20 1.63 11.86
N ASP A 59 -4.44 0.58 12.17
CA ASP A 59 -3.16 0.71 12.88
C ASP A 59 -2.14 1.51 12.06
N ALA A 60 -2.05 1.25 10.75
CA ALA A 60 -1.18 2.01 9.87
C ALA A 60 -1.60 3.47 9.73
N ALA A 61 -2.89 3.76 9.68
CA ALA A 61 -3.41 5.13 9.67
C ALA A 61 -3.05 5.87 10.96
N ALA A 62 -3.27 5.27 12.13
CA ALA A 62 -2.90 5.85 13.42
C ALA A 62 -1.39 6.11 13.53
N ARG A 63 -0.56 5.20 13.00
CA ARG A 63 0.90 5.40 12.91
C ARG A 63 1.27 6.56 11.99
N ALA A 64 0.60 6.68 10.84
CA ALA A 64 0.84 7.76 9.89
C ALA A 64 0.51 9.12 10.53
N GLU A 65 -0.64 9.21 11.21
CA GLU A 65 -1.05 10.40 11.95
C GLU A 65 -0.02 10.80 13.01
N ALA A 66 0.50 9.83 13.78
CA ALA A 66 1.54 10.07 14.78
C ALA A 66 2.87 10.59 14.18
N LEU A 67 3.14 10.28 12.90
CA LEU A 67 4.29 10.77 12.14
C LEU A 67 4.02 12.09 11.40
N GLY A 68 2.80 12.63 11.50
CA GLY A 68 2.38 13.83 10.76
C GLY A 68 2.21 13.58 9.26
N CYS A 69 1.93 12.35 8.86
CA CYS A 69 1.70 11.95 7.47
C CYS A 69 0.41 11.13 7.34
N ARG A 70 0.17 10.55 6.16
CA ARG A 70 -0.99 9.69 5.88
C ARG A 70 -0.58 8.44 5.10
N VAL A 71 -1.49 7.47 5.02
CA VAL A 71 -1.35 6.35 4.08
C VAL A 71 -1.61 6.88 2.67
N VAL A 72 -0.66 6.66 1.75
CA VAL A 72 -0.70 7.20 0.36
C VAL A 72 -0.71 6.10 -0.70
N GLY A 73 -0.69 4.84 -0.30
CA GLY A 73 -0.72 3.70 -1.21
C GLY A 73 -0.31 2.40 -0.53
N TRP A 74 -0.05 1.39 -1.34
CA TRP A 74 0.38 0.06 -0.89
C TRP A 74 1.38 -0.55 -1.88
N PHE A 75 2.11 -1.56 -1.42
CA PHE A 75 3.03 -2.35 -2.24
C PHE A 75 2.93 -3.82 -1.85
N HIS A 76 3.09 -4.70 -2.83
CA HIS A 76 3.31 -6.12 -2.61
C HIS A 76 4.39 -6.68 -3.54
N SER A 77 5.03 -7.76 -3.13
CA SER A 77 6.07 -8.43 -3.94
C SER A 77 5.49 -9.54 -4.82
N HIS A 78 6.05 -9.71 -6.01
CA HIS A 78 5.78 -10.82 -6.92
C HIS A 78 6.97 -11.80 -7.01
N PRO A 79 7.20 -12.66 -6.00
CA PRO A 79 8.31 -13.59 -6.04
C PRO A 79 8.08 -14.63 -7.14
N ARG A 80 9.06 -14.79 -8.04
CA ARG A 80 9.07 -15.81 -9.11
C ARG A 80 7.92 -15.69 -10.12
N ILE A 81 7.22 -14.57 -10.18
CA ILE A 81 6.25 -14.22 -11.22
C ILE A 81 6.60 -12.87 -11.86
N THR A 82 5.83 -12.44 -12.87
CA THR A 82 6.11 -11.19 -13.58
C THR A 82 5.64 -9.97 -12.80
N VAL A 83 6.13 -8.78 -13.14
CA VAL A 83 5.82 -7.53 -12.41
C VAL A 83 4.45 -6.93 -12.75
N GLN A 84 3.79 -7.44 -13.79
CA GLN A 84 2.48 -6.95 -14.19
C GLN A 84 1.44 -7.28 -13.12
N PRO A 85 0.55 -6.33 -12.78
CA PRO A 85 -0.52 -6.60 -11.84
C PRO A 85 -1.46 -7.68 -12.41
N SER A 86 -1.88 -8.60 -11.56
CA SER A 86 -2.97 -9.51 -11.83
C SER A 86 -4.31 -8.77 -11.90
N TRP A 87 -5.37 -9.47 -12.30
CA TRP A 87 -6.71 -8.87 -12.27
C TRP A 87 -7.17 -8.56 -10.84
N GLN A 88 -6.75 -9.37 -9.85
CA GLN A 88 -7.03 -9.12 -8.44
C GLN A 88 -6.34 -7.86 -7.95
N ASP A 89 -5.09 -7.63 -8.33
CA ASP A 89 -4.35 -6.42 -7.94
C ASP A 89 -5.03 -5.16 -8.49
N VAL A 90 -5.48 -5.20 -9.75
CA VAL A 90 -6.23 -4.10 -10.37
C VAL A 90 -7.57 -3.89 -9.68
N ALA A 91 -8.32 -4.94 -9.34
CA ALA A 91 -9.59 -4.83 -8.64
C ALA A 91 -9.43 -4.25 -7.23
N THR A 92 -8.39 -4.67 -6.50
CA THR A 92 -8.04 -4.14 -5.18
C THR A 92 -7.63 -2.67 -5.26
N GLN A 93 -6.82 -2.29 -6.26
CA GLN A 93 -6.47 -0.89 -6.49
C GLN A 93 -7.70 -0.03 -6.80
N GLN A 94 -8.60 -0.51 -7.66
CA GLN A 94 -9.84 0.21 -7.97
C GLN A 94 -10.73 0.40 -6.74
N LEU A 95 -10.81 -0.62 -5.87
CA LEU A 95 -11.53 -0.51 -4.61
C LEU A 95 -10.94 0.61 -3.74
N TYR A 96 -9.61 0.67 -3.58
CA TYR A 96 -8.98 1.75 -2.82
C TYR A 96 -9.20 3.13 -3.45
N GLN A 97 -9.13 3.23 -4.78
CA GLN A 97 -9.37 4.48 -5.51
C GLN A 97 -10.83 4.95 -5.46
N SER A 98 -11.77 4.04 -5.24
CA SER A 98 -13.17 4.41 -5.00
C SER A 98 -13.38 5.10 -3.64
N MET A 99 -12.49 4.83 -2.67
CA MET A 99 -12.50 5.44 -1.34
C MET A 99 -11.68 6.73 -1.30
N GLU A 100 -10.49 6.73 -1.91
CA GLU A 100 -9.59 7.88 -2.01
C GLU A 100 -9.02 7.94 -3.43
N PRO A 101 -9.49 8.85 -4.30
CA PRO A 101 -9.08 8.89 -5.71
C PRO A 101 -7.58 9.07 -5.96
N ALA A 102 -6.83 9.60 -4.99
CA ALA A 102 -5.39 9.79 -5.08
C ALA A 102 -4.56 8.53 -4.71
N PHE A 103 -5.21 7.47 -4.20
CA PHE A 103 -4.58 6.23 -3.76
C PHE A 103 -4.14 5.32 -4.93
#